data_AF-A0A535Y0L9-F1
#
_entry.id   AF-A0A535Y0L9-F1
#
_cell.length_a   1.000
_cell.length_b   1.000
_cell.length_c   1.000
_cell.angle_alpha   90.00
_cell.angle_beta   90.00
_cell.angle_gamma   90.00
#
_symmetry.space_group_name_H-M   'P 1'
#
loop_
_entity.id
_entity.type
_entity.pdbx_description
1 polymer ?
#
loop_
_entity_poly.entity_id
_entity_poly.type
_entity_poly.pdbx_seq_one_letter_code
_entity_poly.pdbx_strand_id
1 'polypeptide(L)'
;FHYRGSRRICLPGQLHVLHPDEAHDGAAGTDGGFGYRILYIPPELVRDALAGRALPFVADPIQQLGPAAGLIASLLSDIDEPINELSSAEIAVAVADGLVSLSGHPDRQKAAIDTRAVELARDYLAAHAREQTSASILEKIAGTDRFTIARHFRWAF
;
A
#
# COMPACT_ATOMS: atom_id res chain seq x y z
N PHE A 1 -8.72 -21.70 -2.09
CA PHE A 1 -9.30 -21.00 -3.24
C PHE A 1 -8.64 -21.50 -4.52
N HIS A 2 -9.34 -21.50 -5.64
CA HIS A 2 -8.76 -21.64 -6.98
C HIS A 2 -8.43 -20.26 -7.50
N TYR A 3 -7.25 -20.14 -8.10
CA TYR A 3 -6.78 -18.91 -8.71
C TYR A 3 -5.83 -19.27 -9.85
N ARG A 4 -6.03 -18.68 -11.02
CA ARG A 4 -5.22 -18.91 -12.23
C ARG A 4 -5.06 -20.41 -12.55
N GLY A 5 -6.16 -21.16 -12.47
CA GLY A 5 -6.20 -22.59 -12.79
C GLY A 5 -5.55 -23.53 -11.76
N SER A 6 -5.10 -23.02 -10.61
CA SER A 6 -4.48 -23.82 -9.56
C SER A 6 -5.19 -23.67 -8.22
N ARG A 7 -5.25 -24.76 -7.44
CA ARG A 7 -5.71 -24.70 -6.05
C ARG A 7 -4.61 -24.09 -5.17
N ARG A 8 -4.99 -23.10 -4.38
CA ARG A 8 -4.14 -22.31 -3.47
C ARG A 8 -4.67 -22.40 -2.05
N ILE A 9 -3.75 -22.41 -1.09
CA ILE A 9 -4.03 -22.45 0.36
C ILE A 9 -3.25 -21.32 1.02
N CYS A 10 -3.96 -20.30 1.52
CA CYS A 10 -3.37 -19.21 2.31
C CYS A 10 -3.61 -19.55 3.79
N LEU A 11 -2.53 -19.73 4.54
CA LEU A 11 -2.54 -20.06 5.95
C LEU A 11 -2.63 -18.80 6.82
N PRO A 12 -3.00 -18.92 8.11
CA PRO A 12 -2.93 -17.81 9.05
C PRO A 12 -1.54 -17.17 9.07
N GLY A 13 -1.48 -15.84 9.03
CA GLY A 13 -0.21 -15.11 8.94
C GLY A 13 0.42 -15.12 7.55
N GLN A 14 -0.34 -15.44 6.50
CA GLN A 14 0.07 -15.22 5.12
C GLN A 14 -0.77 -14.13 4.46
N LEU A 15 -0.17 -13.44 3.50
CA LEU A 15 -0.85 -12.49 2.63
C LEU A 15 -1.17 -13.19 1.31
N HIS A 16 -2.34 -12.90 0.73
CA HIS A 16 -2.61 -13.26 -0.64
C HIS A 16 -2.88 -12.03 -1.50
N VAL A 17 -2.42 -12.08 -2.76
CA VAL A 17 -2.61 -11.03 -3.76
C VAL A 17 -3.42 -11.59 -4.91
N LEU A 18 -4.57 -10.98 -5.18
CA LEU A 18 -5.44 -11.28 -6.32
C LEU A 18 -5.46 -10.06 -7.24
N HIS A 19 -5.08 -10.27 -8.50
CA HIS A 19 -5.09 -9.22 -9.51
C HIS A 19 -6.51 -9.01 -10.03
N PRO A 20 -6.85 -7.78 -10.45
CA PRO A 20 -8.13 -7.50 -11.09
C PRO A 20 -8.34 -8.39 -12.32
N ASP A 21 -9.60 -8.65 -12.64
CA ASP A 21 -10.03 -9.43 -13.81
C ASP A 21 -9.55 -10.89 -13.85
N GLU A 22 -8.92 -11.39 -12.77
CA GLU A 22 -8.56 -12.80 -12.64
C GLU A 22 -9.61 -13.57 -11.85
N ALA A 23 -10.17 -14.61 -12.48
CA ALA A 23 -11.16 -15.47 -11.84
C ALA A 23 -10.58 -16.17 -10.60
N HIS A 24 -11.31 -16.05 -9.49
CA HIS A 24 -10.99 -16.69 -8.22
C HIS A 24 -12.26 -17.11 -7.50
N ASP A 25 -12.12 -18.10 -6.61
CA ASP A 25 -13.16 -18.52 -5.68
C ASP A 25 -12.66 -18.43 -4.22
N GLY A 26 -13.45 -18.91 -3.27
CA GLY A 26 -13.08 -18.99 -1.86
C GLY A 26 -13.84 -20.10 -1.16
N ALA A 27 -13.16 -20.83 -0.28
CA ALA A 27 -13.77 -21.83 0.58
C ALA A 27 -12.89 -22.05 1.81
N ALA A 28 -13.51 -22.44 2.93
CA ALA A 28 -12.79 -22.84 4.12
C ALA A 28 -11.94 -24.08 3.83
N GLY A 29 -10.73 -24.11 4.40
CA GLY A 29 -9.84 -25.28 4.29
C GLY A 29 -10.22 -26.43 5.23
N THR A 30 -11.01 -26.13 6.27
CA THR A 30 -11.49 -27.07 7.29
C THR A 30 -12.88 -26.65 7.78
N ASP A 31 -13.54 -27.51 8.55
CA ASP A 31 -14.84 -27.23 9.17
C ASP A 31 -14.79 -26.11 10.22
N GLY A 32 -13.59 -25.72 10.68
CA GLY A 32 -13.38 -24.62 11.61
C GLY A 32 -13.55 -23.22 10.99
N GLY A 33 -13.80 -23.13 9.69
CA GLY A 33 -13.93 -21.85 8.98
C GLY A 33 -12.62 -21.10 8.85
N PHE A 34 -12.71 -19.81 8.47
CA PHE A 34 -11.58 -18.89 8.40
C PHE A 34 -12.07 -17.44 8.48
N GLY A 35 -11.18 -16.54 8.88
CA GLY A 35 -11.37 -15.10 8.79
C GLY A 35 -10.22 -14.47 8.01
N TYR A 36 -10.50 -13.36 7.36
CA TYR A 36 -9.49 -12.58 6.65
C TYR A 36 -9.85 -11.10 6.68
N ARG A 37 -8.84 -10.27 6.42
CA ARG A 37 -8.99 -8.85 6.15
C ARG A 37 -8.52 -8.61 4.72
N ILE A 38 -9.20 -7.74 4.00
CA ILE A 38 -8.93 -7.49 2.59
C ILE A 38 -8.94 -6.00 2.31
N LEU A 39 -7.97 -5.56 1.52
CA LEU A 39 -7.94 -4.22 0.94
C LEU A 39 -8.31 -4.36 -0.54
N TYR A 40 -9.37 -3.67 -0.95
CA TYR A 40 -9.68 -3.47 -2.35
C TYR A 40 -9.10 -2.12 -2.77
N ILE A 41 -8.08 -2.15 -3.63
CA ILE A 41 -7.41 -0.95 -4.10
C ILE A 41 -7.64 -0.78 -5.61
N PRO A 42 -8.09 0.40 -6.07
CA PRO A 42 -8.20 0.68 -7.50
C PRO A 42 -6.81 0.65 -8.16
N PRO A 43 -6.64 -0.02 -9.32
CA PRO A 43 -5.36 -0.08 -10.01
C PRO A 43 -4.78 1.31 -10.36
N GLU A 44 -5.64 2.29 -10.65
CA GLU A 44 -5.26 3.68 -10.89
C GLU A 44 -4.55 4.31 -9.70
N LEU A 45 -4.98 4.02 -8.48
CA LEU A 45 -4.36 4.58 -7.27
C LEU A 45 -2.94 4.03 -7.09
N VAL A 46 -2.74 2.74 -7.39
CA VAL A 46 -1.40 2.12 -7.38
C VAL A 46 -0.52 2.72 -8.47
N ARG A 47 -1.05 2.91 -9.68
CA ARG A 47 -0.30 3.50 -10.80
C ARG A 47 0.11 4.94 -10.51
N ASP A 48 -0.77 5.73 -9.92
CA ASP A 48 -0.49 7.12 -9.57
C ASP A 48 0.58 7.18 -8.47
N ALA A 49 0.50 6.31 -7.45
CA ALA A 49 1.55 6.16 -6.44
C ALA A 49 2.89 5.73 -7.05
N LEU A 50 2.88 4.97 -8.14
CA LEU A 50 4.07 4.59 -8.91
C LEU A 50 4.55 5.66 -9.89
N ALA A 51 4.02 6.89 -9.82
CA ALA A 51 4.34 7.97 -10.74
C ALA A 51 4.15 7.59 -12.23
N GLY A 52 3.07 6.85 -12.52
CA GLY A 52 2.71 6.45 -13.89
C GLY A 52 3.46 5.24 -14.44
N ARG A 53 4.34 4.59 -13.67
CA ARG A 53 5.01 3.35 -14.08
C ARG A 53 4.02 2.20 -14.24
N ALA A 54 4.46 1.15 -14.94
CA ALA A 54 3.68 -0.07 -15.12
C ALA A 54 3.29 -0.69 -13.77
N LEU A 55 2.06 -1.22 -13.70
CA LEU A 55 1.58 -1.90 -12.51
C LEU A 55 2.38 -3.19 -12.27
N PRO A 56 2.83 -3.43 -11.03
CA PRO A 56 3.57 -4.64 -10.67
C PRO A 56 2.66 -5.87 -10.72
N PHE A 57 3.21 -6.98 -11.23
CA PHE A 57 2.53 -8.26 -11.22
C PHE A 57 3.20 -9.22 -10.22
N VAL A 58 2.49 -9.53 -9.14
CA VAL A 58 2.92 -10.56 -8.17
C VAL A 58 2.57 -11.94 -8.72
N ALA A 59 3.58 -12.70 -9.13
CA ALA A 59 3.38 -13.99 -9.79
C ALA A 59 2.92 -15.10 -8.85
N ASP A 60 3.47 -15.15 -7.63
CA ASP A 60 3.04 -16.07 -6.58
C ASP A 60 1.94 -15.41 -5.73
N PRO A 61 0.68 -15.88 -5.79
CA PRO A 61 -0.42 -15.24 -5.09
C PRO A 61 -0.34 -15.36 -3.58
N ILE A 62 0.53 -16.21 -3.01
CA ILE A 62 0.65 -16.39 -1.56
C ILE A 62 2.03 -15.93 -1.12
N GLN A 63 2.06 -15.03 -0.16
CA GLN A 63 3.26 -14.41 0.36
C GLN A 63 3.37 -14.67 1.87
N GLN A 64 4.58 -15.05 2.30
CA GLN A 64 4.90 -15.09 3.73
C GLN A 64 4.98 -13.66 4.28
N LEU A 65 4.74 -13.49 5.59
CA LEU A 65 4.97 -12.21 6.27
C LEU A 65 6.48 -11.92 6.41
N GLY A 66 7.09 -11.49 5.32
CA GLY A 66 8.38 -10.81 5.29
C GLY A 66 8.21 -9.28 5.38
N PRO A 67 9.30 -8.49 5.30
CA PRO A 67 9.23 -7.04 5.47
C PRO A 67 8.20 -6.33 4.59
N ALA A 68 8.15 -6.65 3.29
CA ALA A 68 7.20 -6.04 2.35
C ALA A 68 5.73 -6.42 2.65
N ALA A 69 5.46 -7.71 2.89
CA ALA A 69 4.12 -8.18 3.24
C ALA A 69 3.67 -7.70 4.63
N GLY A 70 4.61 -7.53 5.55
CA GLY A 70 4.35 -7.01 6.91
C GLY A 70 3.84 -5.57 6.91
N LEU A 71 4.37 -4.72 6.02
CA LEU A 71 3.86 -3.35 5.83
C LEU A 71 2.42 -3.34 5.32
N ILE A 72 2.09 -4.20 4.36
CA ILE A 72 0.71 -4.32 3.87
C ILE A 72 -0.20 -4.87 4.98
N ALA A 73 0.28 -5.86 5.74
CA ALA A 73 -0.46 -6.45 6.84
C ALA A 73 -0.75 -5.44 7.97
N SER A 74 0.16 -4.52 8.27
CA SER A 74 -0.10 -3.48 9.28
C SER A 74 -1.22 -2.53 8.86
N LEU A 75 -1.36 -2.21 7.57
CA LEU A 75 -2.49 -1.41 7.07
C LEU A 75 -3.83 -2.13 7.26
N LEU A 76 -3.84 -3.46 7.20
CA LEU A 76 -5.03 -4.26 7.48
C LEU A 76 -5.33 -4.34 8.98
N SER A 77 -4.39 -4.00 9.87
CA SER A 77 -4.62 -4.00 11.32
C SER A 77 -5.63 -2.93 11.75
N ASP A 78 -5.59 -1.77 11.09
CA ASP A 78 -6.39 -0.59 11.41
C ASP A 78 -7.61 -0.43 10.49
N ILE A 79 -8.15 -1.55 9.97
CA ILE A 79 -9.23 -1.57 8.96
C ILE A 79 -10.53 -0.87 9.39
N ASP A 80 -10.74 -0.70 10.69
CA ASP A 80 -11.95 -0.09 11.26
C ASP A 80 -11.85 1.46 11.33
N GLU A 81 -10.66 2.03 11.10
CA GLU A 81 -10.46 3.49 11.08
C GLU A 81 -10.88 4.10 9.73
N PRO A 82 -11.55 5.26 9.73
CA PRO A 82 -11.97 5.91 8.49
C PRO A 82 -10.76 6.38 7.68
N ILE A 83 -10.73 5.99 6.41
CA ILE A 83 -9.67 6.38 5.48
C ILE A 83 -9.91 7.81 4.98
N ASN A 84 -9.04 8.74 5.39
CA ASN A 84 -9.01 10.10 4.84
C ASN A 84 -8.07 10.21 3.63
N GLU A 85 -8.02 11.37 2.97
CA GLU A 85 -7.18 11.59 1.78
C GLU A 85 -5.69 11.31 1.98
N LEU A 86 -5.14 11.70 3.14
CA LEU A 86 -3.72 11.49 3.45
C LEU A 86 -3.43 10.02 3.71
N SER A 87 -4.28 9.36 4.51
CA SER A 87 -4.18 7.92 4.77
C SER A 87 -4.36 7.11 3.48
N SER A 88 -5.24 7.54 2.56
CA SER A 88 -5.39 6.92 1.24
C SER A 88 -4.10 7.00 0.41
N ALA A 89 -3.45 8.17 0.38
CA ALA A 89 -2.16 8.32 -0.31
C ALA A 89 -1.05 7.48 0.34
N GLU A 90 -1.02 7.39 1.67
CA GLU A 90 -0.06 6.56 2.39
C GLU A 90 -0.26 5.07 2.11
N ILE A 91 -1.51 4.59 2.20
CA ILE A 91 -1.89 3.21 1.87
C ILE A 91 -1.50 2.90 0.43
N ALA A 92 -1.79 3.80 -0.51
CA ALA A 92 -1.44 3.63 -1.93
C ALA A 92 0.07 3.46 -2.13
N VAL A 93 0.88 4.30 -1.51
CA VAL A 93 2.35 4.21 -1.59
C VAL A 93 2.85 2.91 -0.97
N ALA A 94 2.38 2.57 0.22
CA ALA A 94 2.80 1.36 0.92
C ALA A 94 2.44 0.09 0.14
N VAL A 95 1.24 0.04 -0.45
CA VAL A 95 0.80 -1.06 -1.31
C VAL A 95 1.61 -1.09 -2.61
N ALA A 96 1.82 0.05 -3.27
CA ALA A 96 2.63 0.12 -4.48
C ALA A 96 4.06 -0.39 -4.27
N ASP A 97 4.75 0.12 -3.25
CA ASP A 97 6.12 -0.29 -2.89
C ASP A 97 6.16 -1.78 -2.50
N GLY A 98 5.15 -2.26 -1.76
CA GLY A 98 5.01 -3.66 -1.39
C GLY A 98 4.81 -4.56 -2.61
N LEU A 99 3.90 -4.23 -3.52
CA LEU A 99 3.67 -5.01 -4.74
C LEU A 99 4.90 -5.02 -5.65
N VAL A 100 5.63 -3.91 -5.78
CA VAL A 100 6.90 -3.86 -6.52
C VAL A 100 7.92 -4.82 -5.89
N SER A 101 8.07 -4.79 -4.56
CA SER A 101 8.96 -5.71 -3.85
C SER A 101 8.58 -7.18 -4.08
N LEU A 102 7.28 -7.50 -4.05
CA LEU A 102 6.75 -8.85 -4.23
C LEU A 102 6.77 -9.33 -5.70
N SER A 103 6.84 -8.41 -6.66
CA SER A 103 6.89 -8.75 -8.11
C SER A 103 8.24 -9.32 -8.57
N GLY A 104 9.27 -9.33 -7.72
CA GLY A 104 10.61 -9.78 -8.08
C GLY A 104 11.39 -8.81 -8.97
N HIS A 105 10.84 -7.62 -9.22
CA HIS A 105 11.51 -6.51 -9.88
C HIS A 105 11.84 -5.41 -8.87
N PRO A 106 12.89 -5.59 -8.04
CA PRO A 106 13.27 -4.59 -7.06
C PRO A 106 13.61 -3.29 -7.79
N ASP A 107 12.95 -2.22 -7.36
CA ASP A 107 13.26 -0.89 -7.87
C ASP A 107 14.66 -0.50 -7.41
N ARG A 108 15.60 -0.39 -8.37
CA ARG A 108 17.01 -0.13 -8.06
C ARG A 108 17.30 1.34 -7.77
N GLN A 109 16.34 2.23 -7.98
CA GLN A 109 16.49 3.64 -7.66
C GLN A 109 15.81 3.96 -6.33
N LYS A 110 16.59 4.02 -5.25
CA LYS A 110 16.20 4.83 -4.10
C LYS A 110 16.25 6.30 -4.54
N ALA A 111 15.09 6.90 -4.75
CA ALA A 111 15.01 8.34 -4.95
C ALA A 111 15.56 9.04 -3.70
N ALA A 112 16.29 10.15 -3.89
CA ALA A 112 16.73 10.96 -2.77
C ALA A 112 15.51 11.57 -2.07
N ILE A 113 15.52 11.58 -0.73
CA ILE A 113 14.49 12.25 0.06
C ILE A 113 14.67 13.75 -0.11
N ASP A 114 13.62 14.46 -0.52
CA ASP A 114 13.58 15.91 -0.39
C ASP A 114 13.28 16.26 1.07
N THR A 115 14.34 16.34 1.89
CA THR A 115 14.24 16.61 3.33
C THR A 115 13.56 17.93 3.61
N ARG A 116 13.80 18.96 2.77
CA ARG A 116 13.19 20.27 2.94
C ARG A 116 11.67 20.20 2.75
N ALA A 117 11.21 19.52 1.70
CA ALA A 117 9.79 19.35 1.45
C ALA A 117 9.09 18.61 2.61
N VAL A 118 9.72 17.56 3.14
CA VAL A 118 9.21 16.80 4.30
C VAL A 118 9.16 17.65 5.56
N GLU A 119 10.22 18.41 5.85
CA GLU A 119 10.27 19.28 7.03
C GLU A 119 9.19 20.37 6.96
N LEU A 120 8.99 21.00 5.80
CA LEU A 120 7.94 22.00 5.60
C LEU A 120 6.53 21.41 5.84
N ALA A 121 6.26 20.23 5.29
CA ALA A 121 4.99 19.55 5.51
C ALA A 121 4.80 19.13 6.98
N ARG A 122 5.85 18.64 7.63
CA ARG A 122 5.82 18.26 9.06
C ARG A 122 5.55 19.47 9.94
N ASP A 123 6.26 20.56 9.70
CA ASP A 123 6.12 21.79 10.48
C ASP A 123 4.72 22.39 10.31
N TYR A 124 4.14 22.31 9.11
CA TYR A 124 2.75 22.71 8.87
C TYR A 124 1.76 21.82 9.63
N LEU A 125 1.90 20.49 9.54
CA LEU A 125 1.04 19.54 10.26
C LEU A 125 1.13 19.73 11.78
N ALA A 126 2.32 20.00 12.31
CA ALA A 126 2.53 20.27 13.73
C ALA A 126 1.84 21.58 14.17
N ALA A 127 1.95 22.64 13.36
CA ALA A 127 1.31 23.92 13.63
C ALA A 127 -0.23 23.86 13.55
N HIS A 128 -0.78 22.97 12.72
CA HIS A 128 -2.23 22.84 12.45
C HIS A 128 -2.80 21.49 12.93
N ALA A 129 -2.21 20.89 13.97
CA ALA A 129 -2.52 19.53 14.41
C ALA A 129 -3.99 19.27 14.83
N ARG A 130 -4.78 20.33 15.06
CA ARG A 130 -6.20 20.26 15.43
C ARG A 130 -7.14 20.54 14.26
N GLU A 131 -6.60 20.78 13.08
CA GLU A 131 -7.33 21.16 11.88
C GLU A 131 -7.25 20.04 10.83
N GLN A 132 -8.30 19.92 10.02
CA GLN A 132 -8.28 18.98 8.91
C GLN A 132 -7.40 19.53 7.78
N THR A 133 -6.24 18.90 7.58
CA THR A 133 -5.32 19.23 6.48
C THR A 133 -5.63 18.35 5.27
N SER A 134 -5.92 18.96 4.12
CA SER A 134 -6.09 18.22 2.87
C SER A 134 -4.76 17.89 2.21
N ALA A 135 -4.73 16.85 1.38
CA ALA A 135 -3.53 16.51 0.60
C ALA A 135 -3.06 17.68 -0.27
N SER A 136 -4.00 18.42 -0.86
CA SER A 136 -3.70 19.57 -1.73
C SER A 136 -2.94 20.71 -1.05
N ILE A 137 -3.11 20.88 0.27
CA ILE A 137 -2.39 21.89 1.04
C ILE A 137 -0.92 21.47 1.17
N LEU A 138 -0.68 20.20 1.52
CA LEU A 138 0.67 19.65 1.62
C LEU A 138 1.37 19.64 0.26
N GLU A 139 0.65 19.33 -0.82
CA GLU A 139 1.18 19.38 -2.19
C GLU A 139 1.72 20.77 -2.55
N LYS A 140 0.97 21.83 -2.19
CA LYS A 140 1.41 23.22 -2.42
C LYS A 140 2.61 23.61 -1.56
N ILE A 141 2.66 23.16 -0.31
CA ILE A 141 3.75 23.46 0.63
C ILE A 141 5.04 22.76 0.23
N ALA A 142 4.94 21.48 -0.12
CA ALA A 142 6.07 20.64 -0.49
C ALA A 142 6.51 20.85 -1.95
N GLY A 143 5.64 21.39 -2.81
CA GLY A 143 5.92 21.56 -4.24
C GLY A 143 5.96 20.25 -5.02
N THR A 144 5.34 19.19 -4.49
CA THR A 144 5.33 17.84 -5.07
C THR A 144 4.00 17.15 -4.78
N ASP A 145 3.71 16.04 -5.44
CA ASP A 145 2.45 15.32 -5.29
C ASP A 145 2.35 14.57 -3.95
N ARG A 146 1.13 14.27 -3.51
CA ARG A 146 0.84 13.59 -2.24
C ARG A 146 1.52 12.23 -2.09
N PHE A 147 1.73 11.48 -3.17
CA PHE A 147 2.36 10.16 -3.11
C PHE A 147 3.87 10.31 -2.89
N THR A 148 4.50 11.30 -3.55
CA THR A 148 5.90 11.64 -3.29
C THR A 148 6.10 12.13 -1.86
N ILE A 149 5.20 12.99 -1.33
CA ILE A 149 5.24 13.43 0.07
C ILE A 149 5.10 12.22 1.02
N ALA A 150 4.08 11.38 0.83
CA ALA A 150 3.85 10.21 1.68
C ALA A 150 5.05 9.25 1.67
N ARG A 151 5.66 9.02 0.50
CA ARG A 151 6.89 8.22 0.39
C ARG A 151 8.06 8.83 1.14
N HIS A 152 8.28 10.14 0.98
CA HIS A 152 9.38 10.82 1.66
C HIS A 152 9.19 10.80 3.19
N PHE A 153 7.97 11.00 3.69
CA PHE A 153 7.66 10.85 5.11
C PHE A 153 8.02 9.47 5.64
N ARG A 154 7.59 8.40 4.95
CA ARG A 154 7.88 7.00 5.31
C ARG A 154 9.37 6.65 5.30
N TRP A 155 10.18 7.40 4.56
CA TRP A 155 11.63 7.19 4.51
C TRP A 155 12.39 8.07 5.52
N ALA A 156 11.79 9.18 5.95
CA ALA A 156 12.42 10.15 6.84
C ALA A 156 12.11 9.91 8.33
N PHE A 157 10.96 9.29 8.66
CA PHE A 157 10.48 9.05 10.02
C PHE A 157 10.02 7.58 10.16
#